data_AF-A0A1V9YNK9-F1
#
_entry.id   AF-A0A1V9YNK9-F1
#
_cell.length_a   1.000
_cell.length_b   1.000
_cell.length_c   1.000
_cell.angle_alpha   90.00
_cell.angle_beta   90.00
_cell.angle_gamma   90.00
#
_symmetry.space_group_name_H-M   'P 1'
#
loop_
_entity.id
_entity.type
_entity.pdbx_description
1 polymer ?
#
loop_
_entity_poly.entity_id
_entity_poly.type
_entity_poly.pdbx_seq_one_letter_code
_entity_poly.pdbx_strand_id
1 'polypeptide(L)'
;MSVFFWKHDGPALCASLHALLNDVAPMDESDGSDADDAIDGDGHARVERLVGKLRNVLYGTPDRPMKDEECKQVAEMLLRTHVMERLLAPALLGQLSFQAHKSIAALFRALVQRNVAGFADAVCTEPLMARLVTGYRASTDIALVCGSMLRDCLARINCAHNFLLNMPGELELLVDVAASHAHFEVSSDALSNLGRLLTHKGSVPTLLAEFDYVFGQYQRLLLCGNYATQRHALQILSKVLLDPANGAVMMKYISKKEHLKTILRVLRLPSDALRMDAFHIFKIFVANPNKTPEVEALLMRNRDKLHAYVKSFGATRHSGKTQPGFLAEIRLLLFTLEHLDQTKRELEPPGDDSRPPKKQQTATLVQTL
;
A
#
# COMPACT_ATOMS: atom_id res chain seq x y z
N MET A 1 8.08 29.50 -48.56
CA MET A 1 7.16 28.48 -48.01
C MET A 1 7.81 27.11 -48.13
N SER A 2 8.64 26.73 -47.15
CA SER A 2 9.21 25.38 -47.07
C SER A 2 8.31 24.53 -46.18
N VAL A 3 7.62 23.59 -46.80
CA VAL A 3 6.68 22.67 -46.16
C VAL A 3 7.50 21.61 -45.41
N PHE A 4 7.81 21.87 -44.13
CA PHE A 4 8.31 20.85 -43.22
C PHE A 4 7.19 19.84 -42.94
N PHE A 5 7.17 18.77 -43.73
CA PHE A 5 6.41 17.56 -43.45
C PHE A 5 6.95 16.93 -42.15
N TRP A 6 6.33 17.24 -41.01
CA TRP A 6 6.58 16.51 -39.76
C TRP A 6 6.01 15.10 -39.91
N LYS A 7 6.85 14.13 -40.32
CA LYS A 7 6.56 12.72 -40.03
C LYS A 7 6.61 12.56 -38.51
N HIS A 8 5.44 12.43 -37.90
CA HIS A 8 5.25 12.01 -36.51
C HIS A 8 5.67 10.54 -36.35
N ASP A 9 6.96 10.29 -36.47
CA ASP A 9 7.59 8.99 -36.26
C ASP A 9 7.93 8.86 -34.76
N GLY A 10 7.35 7.86 -34.09
CA GLY A 10 7.48 7.66 -32.64
C GLY A 10 8.95 7.59 -32.18
N PRO A 11 9.80 6.81 -32.87
CA PRO A 11 11.25 6.82 -32.70
C PRO A 11 11.88 8.22 -32.77
N ALA A 12 11.61 9.00 -33.81
CA ALA A 12 12.20 10.33 -33.95
C ALA A 12 11.81 11.27 -32.80
N LEU A 13 10.58 11.12 -32.28
CA LEU A 13 10.12 11.86 -31.10
C LEU A 13 10.90 11.48 -29.84
N CYS A 14 11.14 10.20 -29.56
CA CYS A 14 11.90 9.82 -28.35
C CYS A 14 13.38 10.17 -28.50
N ALA A 15 13.97 10.07 -29.69
CA ALA A 15 15.34 10.51 -29.93
C ALA A 15 15.50 12.03 -29.69
N SER A 16 14.55 12.82 -30.19
CA SER A 16 14.51 14.27 -29.96
C SER A 16 14.36 14.61 -28.48
N LEU A 17 13.50 13.86 -27.76
CA LEU A 17 13.32 14.04 -26.32
C LEU A 17 14.57 13.62 -25.54
N HIS A 18 15.19 12.51 -25.91
CA HIS A 18 16.41 12.04 -25.26
C HIS A 18 17.55 13.05 -25.40
N ALA A 19 17.76 13.60 -26.60
CA ALA A 19 18.75 14.62 -26.87
C ALA A 19 18.47 15.90 -26.07
N LEU A 20 17.22 16.39 -26.10
CA LEU A 20 16.83 17.58 -25.34
C LEU A 20 17.02 17.42 -23.83
N LEU A 21 16.75 16.23 -23.29
CA LEU A 21 16.97 15.95 -21.88
C LEU A 21 18.44 15.91 -21.50
N ASN A 22 19.39 15.72 -22.43
CA ASN A 22 20.82 15.85 -22.11
C ASN A 22 21.19 17.31 -21.81
N ASP A 23 20.46 18.27 -22.39
CA ASP A 23 20.70 19.69 -22.21
C ASP A 23 19.98 20.24 -20.96
N VAL A 24 18.76 19.76 -20.70
CA VAL A 24 17.86 20.31 -19.65
C VAL A 24 17.90 19.48 -18.35
N ALA A 25 18.32 18.23 -18.40
CA ALA A 25 18.37 17.32 -17.25
C ALA A 25 19.55 16.32 -17.37
N PRO A 26 20.81 16.78 -17.24
CA PRO A 26 21.99 15.92 -17.33
C PRO A 26 22.02 14.89 -16.19
N MET A 27 22.65 13.73 -16.45
CA MET A 27 22.66 12.58 -15.52
C MET A 27 23.57 12.77 -14.29
N ASP A 28 24.55 13.69 -14.34
CA ASP A 28 25.53 13.91 -13.27
C ASP A 28 25.06 15.06 -12.35
N GLU A 29 24.32 14.73 -11.30
CA GLU A 29 24.14 15.63 -10.15
C GLU A 29 25.41 15.56 -9.27
N SER A 30 26.36 16.46 -9.50
CA SER A 30 27.33 16.80 -8.45
C SER A 30 26.64 17.71 -7.45
N ASP A 31 26.59 17.27 -6.19
CA ASP A 31 26.13 18.01 -5.02
C ASP A 31 26.55 19.48 -5.04
N GLY A 32 25.57 20.36 -4.83
CA GLY A 32 25.78 21.68 -4.25
C GLY A 32 26.48 22.71 -5.15
N SER A 33 25.70 23.39 -5.96
CA SER A 33 25.88 24.83 -6.12
C SER A 33 24.54 25.48 -6.41
N ASP A 34 24.19 26.48 -5.61
CA ASP A 34 23.17 27.48 -5.89
C ASP A 34 23.50 28.17 -7.22
N ALA A 35 23.14 27.53 -8.33
CA ALA A 35 23.12 28.11 -9.65
C ALA A 35 21.65 28.36 -9.97
N ASP A 36 21.20 29.55 -9.59
CA ASP A 36 20.01 30.22 -10.14
C ASP A 36 20.28 30.55 -11.63
N ASP A 37 20.70 29.55 -12.40
CA ASP A 37 20.87 29.64 -13.82
C ASP A 37 19.46 29.64 -14.41
N ALA A 38 19.10 30.78 -14.99
CA ALA A 38 17.88 30.93 -15.76
C ALA A 38 17.89 29.97 -16.96
N ILE A 39 17.48 28.72 -16.73
CA ILE A 39 17.38 27.69 -17.76
C ILE A 39 16.18 28.03 -18.66
N ASP A 40 16.47 28.15 -19.95
CA ASP A 40 15.61 28.56 -21.07
C ASP A 40 14.18 27.99 -20.99
N GLY A 41 13.19 28.88 -20.88
CA GLY A 41 11.76 28.53 -20.92
C GLY A 41 11.34 27.83 -22.22
N ASP A 42 12.09 27.98 -23.32
CA ASP A 42 11.84 27.22 -24.55
C ASP A 42 12.18 25.73 -24.42
N GLY A 43 13.24 25.38 -23.67
CA GLY A 43 13.67 24.00 -23.45
C GLY A 43 12.60 23.15 -22.76
N HIS A 44 12.09 23.62 -21.63
CA HIS A 44 11.01 22.96 -20.88
C HIS A 44 9.72 22.87 -21.73
N ALA A 45 9.33 23.96 -22.40
CA ALA A 45 8.15 23.95 -23.29
C ALA A 45 8.29 22.94 -24.44
N ARG A 46 9.51 22.72 -24.96
CA ARG A 46 9.78 21.66 -25.95
C ARG A 46 9.65 20.26 -25.36
N VAL A 47 10.12 20.02 -24.13
CA VAL A 47 9.90 18.76 -23.41
C VAL A 47 8.40 18.47 -23.29
N GLU A 48 7.60 19.43 -22.84
CA GLU A 48 6.14 19.26 -22.69
C GLU A 48 5.45 18.90 -24.01
N ARG A 49 5.82 19.60 -25.09
CA ARG A 49 5.29 19.32 -26.43
C ARG A 49 5.64 17.91 -26.90
N LEU A 50 6.88 17.45 -26.66
CA LEU A 50 7.33 16.12 -27.05
C LEU A 50 6.63 15.02 -26.25
N VAL A 51 6.51 15.18 -24.92
CA VAL A 51 5.77 14.25 -24.06
C VAL A 51 4.30 14.15 -24.49
N GLY A 52 3.66 15.29 -24.78
CA GLY A 52 2.28 15.32 -25.29
C GLY A 52 2.11 14.55 -26.61
N LYS A 53 3.08 14.68 -27.53
CA LYS A 53 3.09 13.92 -28.80
C LYS A 53 3.28 12.42 -28.54
N LEU A 54 4.20 12.02 -27.67
CA LEU A 54 4.42 10.61 -27.31
C LEU A 54 3.20 9.98 -26.65
N ARG A 55 2.53 10.71 -25.74
CA ARG A 55 1.27 10.28 -25.14
C ARG A 55 0.22 10.00 -26.22
N ASN A 56 0.09 10.88 -27.21
CA ASN A 56 -0.86 10.70 -28.31
C ASN A 56 -0.51 9.49 -29.20
N VAL A 57 0.77 9.09 -29.32
CA VAL A 57 1.14 7.84 -29.99
C VAL A 57 0.60 6.62 -29.23
N LEU A 58 0.71 6.61 -27.89
CA LEU A 58 0.27 5.47 -27.08
C LEU A 58 -1.24 5.36 -26.91
N TYR A 59 -1.99 6.48 -26.94
CA TYR A 59 -3.44 6.48 -26.81
C TYR A 59 -4.18 6.55 -28.15
N GLY A 60 -3.50 6.97 -29.21
CA GLY A 60 -4.16 7.37 -30.45
C GLY A 60 -4.88 8.71 -30.33
N THR A 61 -5.36 9.18 -31.48
CA THR A 61 -6.19 10.38 -31.65
C THR A 61 -7.34 10.04 -32.61
N PRO A 62 -8.41 10.86 -32.70
CA PRO A 62 -9.50 10.61 -33.64
C PRO A 62 -9.02 10.42 -35.08
N ASP A 63 -7.99 11.17 -35.50
CA ASP A 63 -7.45 11.13 -36.86
C ASP A 63 -6.38 10.07 -37.07
N ARG A 64 -5.74 9.59 -35.99
CA ARG A 64 -4.68 8.59 -36.04
C ARG A 64 -4.89 7.56 -34.93
N PRO A 65 -5.51 6.41 -35.23
CA PRO A 65 -5.68 5.37 -34.23
C PRO A 65 -4.32 4.84 -33.78
N MET A 66 -4.31 4.31 -32.55
CA MET A 66 -3.15 3.68 -31.95
C MET A 66 -2.69 2.49 -32.82
N LYS A 67 -1.37 2.41 -33.06
CA LYS A 67 -0.74 1.30 -33.76
C LYS A 67 0.22 0.59 -32.82
N ASP A 68 0.06 -0.71 -32.62
CA ASP A 68 0.84 -1.48 -31.65
C ASP A 68 2.34 -1.48 -31.97
N GLU A 69 2.71 -1.54 -33.26
CA GLU A 69 4.12 -1.52 -33.67
C GLU A 69 4.81 -0.20 -33.33
N GLU A 70 4.16 0.93 -33.59
CA GLU A 70 4.68 2.25 -33.21
C GLU A 70 4.76 2.40 -31.69
N CYS A 71 3.79 1.85 -30.94
CA CYS A 71 3.84 1.84 -29.47
C CYS A 71 5.03 1.04 -28.94
N LYS A 72 5.29 -0.15 -29.52
CA LYS A 72 6.44 -0.99 -29.15
C LYS A 72 7.76 -0.28 -29.39
N GLN A 73 7.95 0.29 -30.58
CA GLN A 73 9.18 1.03 -30.92
C GLN A 73 9.42 2.21 -29.97
N VAL A 74 8.37 2.97 -29.62
CA VAL A 74 8.45 4.03 -28.62
C VAL A 74 8.87 3.48 -27.26
N ALA A 75 8.23 2.41 -26.79
CA ALA A 75 8.55 1.80 -25.49
C ALA A 75 10.00 1.29 -25.42
N GLU A 76 10.45 0.56 -26.44
CA GLU A 76 11.83 0.05 -26.55
C GLU A 76 12.85 1.19 -26.50
N MET A 77 12.56 2.29 -27.19
CA MET A 77 13.43 3.46 -27.17
C MET A 77 13.44 4.17 -25.82
N LEU A 78 12.29 4.33 -25.17
CA LEU A 78 12.22 4.92 -23.84
C LEU A 78 12.99 4.09 -22.81
N LEU A 79 12.94 2.76 -22.91
CA LEU A 79 13.73 1.85 -22.08
C LEU A 79 15.23 2.00 -22.35
N ARG A 80 15.64 1.87 -23.62
CA ARG A 80 17.06 1.94 -24.03
C ARG A 80 17.73 3.26 -23.63
N THR A 81 16.97 4.34 -23.59
CA THR A 81 17.49 5.70 -23.37
C THR A 81 17.24 6.24 -21.96
N HIS A 82 16.65 5.43 -21.07
CA HIS A 82 16.28 5.80 -19.69
C HIS A 82 15.56 7.17 -19.60
N VAL A 83 14.78 7.52 -20.63
CA VAL A 83 14.09 8.82 -20.71
C VAL A 83 13.08 8.95 -19.57
N MET A 84 12.39 7.86 -19.22
CA MET A 84 11.40 7.89 -18.14
C MET A 84 12.03 8.16 -16.77
N GLU A 85 13.24 7.68 -16.52
CA GLU A 85 13.94 7.97 -15.25
C GLU A 85 14.29 9.46 -15.13
N ARG A 86 14.75 10.07 -16.23
CA ARG A 86 15.05 11.51 -16.27
C ARG A 86 13.81 12.39 -16.21
N LEU A 87 12.72 11.99 -16.89
CA LEU A 87 11.43 12.70 -16.79
C LEU A 87 10.86 12.69 -15.37
N LEU A 88 11.22 11.69 -14.56
CA LEU A 88 10.79 11.57 -13.17
C LEU A 88 11.79 12.16 -12.18
N ALA A 89 12.85 12.84 -12.64
CA ALA A 89 13.75 13.57 -11.76
C ALA A 89 13.00 14.73 -11.07
N PRO A 90 13.07 14.86 -9.73
CA PRO A 90 12.36 15.91 -9.00
C PRO A 90 12.66 17.33 -9.49
N ALA A 91 13.94 17.61 -9.81
CA ALA A 91 14.37 18.90 -10.37
C ALA A 91 13.63 19.23 -11.68
N LEU A 92 13.56 18.28 -12.63
CA LEU A 92 12.85 18.50 -13.88
C LEU A 92 11.34 18.60 -13.67
N LEU A 93 10.74 17.72 -12.86
CA LEU A 93 9.31 17.77 -12.56
C LEU A 93 8.90 19.13 -11.96
N GLY A 94 9.74 19.73 -11.12
CA GLY A 94 9.51 21.07 -10.55
C GLY A 94 9.46 22.20 -11.58
N GLN A 95 10.08 22.02 -12.75
CA GLN A 95 10.12 23.02 -13.83
C GLN A 95 9.02 22.84 -14.89
N LEU A 96 8.32 21.71 -14.86
CA LEU A 96 7.29 21.37 -15.84
C LEU A 96 5.90 21.79 -15.37
N SER A 97 5.03 22.12 -16.33
CA SER A 97 3.64 22.48 -16.05
C SER A 97 2.82 21.30 -15.52
N PHE A 98 1.74 21.61 -14.81
CA PHE A 98 0.76 20.61 -14.38
C PHE A 98 0.19 19.77 -15.54
N GLN A 99 0.06 20.36 -16.73
CA GLN A 99 -0.41 19.65 -17.92
C GLN A 99 0.65 18.66 -18.44
N ALA A 100 1.93 18.99 -18.28
CA ALA A 100 3.03 18.08 -18.56
C ALA A 100 3.05 16.91 -17.59
N HIS A 101 2.88 17.16 -16.27
CA HIS A 101 2.79 16.08 -15.28
C HIS A 101 1.68 15.08 -15.60
N LYS A 102 0.49 15.57 -15.96
CA LYS A 102 -0.63 14.71 -16.42
C LYS A 102 -0.27 13.89 -17.65
N SER A 103 0.49 14.48 -18.57
CA SER A 103 0.90 13.81 -19.81
C SER A 103 1.98 12.75 -19.55
N ILE A 104 2.92 13.02 -18.62
CA ILE A 104 3.92 12.05 -18.16
C ILE A 104 3.23 10.88 -17.46
N ALA A 105 2.30 11.14 -16.53
CA ALA A 105 1.56 10.09 -15.84
C ALA A 105 0.73 9.22 -16.80
N ALA A 106 0.08 9.83 -17.78
CA ALA A 106 -0.66 9.10 -18.82
C ALA A 106 0.27 8.24 -19.68
N LEU A 107 1.42 8.79 -20.11
CA LEU A 107 2.43 8.05 -20.86
C LEU A 107 2.93 6.84 -20.06
N PHE A 108 3.33 7.06 -18.81
CA PHE A 108 3.81 6.02 -17.89
C PHE A 108 2.76 4.93 -17.68
N ARG A 109 1.51 5.32 -17.40
CA ARG A 109 0.38 4.38 -17.24
C ARG A 109 0.20 3.49 -18.47
N ALA A 110 0.21 4.06 -19.67
CA ALA A 110 0.02 3.30 -20.89
C ALA A 110 1.12 2.25 -21.09
N LEU A 111 2.38 2.60 -20.77
CA LEU A 111 3.52 1.70 -20.85
C LEU A 111 3.41 0.53 -19.84
N VAL A 112 3.07 0.84 -18.59
CA VAL A 112 3.01 -0.15 -17.50
C VAL A 112 1.77 -1.06 -17.61
N GLN A 113 0.59 -0.49 -17.82
CA GLN A 113 -0.66 -1.28 -17.83
C GLN A 113 -0.74 -2.23 -19.02
N ARG A 114 -0.22 -1.84 -20.18
CA ARG A 114 -0.21 -2.67 -21.39
C ARG A 114 1.05 -3.54 -21.52
N ASN A 115 2.00 -3.42 -20.60
CA ASN A 115 3.34 -4.02 -20.67
C ASN A 115 3.98 -3.89 -22.07
N VAL A 116 3.92 -2.68 -22.64
CA VAL A 116 4.39 -2.45 -24.02
C VAL A 116 5.89 -2.73 -24.07
N ALA A 117 6.32 -3.66 -24.93
CA ALA A 117 7.71 -4.09 -25.06
C ALA A 117 8.39 -4.53 -23.73
N GLY A 118 7.63 -5.10 -22.79
CA GLY A 118 8.19 -5.52 -21.50
C GLY A 118 8.48 -4.36 -20.53
N PHE A 119 7.99 -3.15 -20.82
CA PHE A 119 8.26 -1.96 -20.01
C PHE A 119 7.89 -2.15 -18.54
N ALA A 120 6.80 -2.86 -18.26
CA ALA A 120 6.36 -3.06 -16.90
C ALA A 120 7.30 -3.97 -16.10
N ASP A 121 8.01 -4.87 -16.78
CA ASP A 121 8.99 -5.75 -16.15
C ASP A 121 10.28 -4.96 -15.82
N ALA A 122 10.66 -4.01 -16.68
CA ALA A 122 11.76 -3.08 -16.41
C ALA A 122 11.46 -2.11 -15.25
N VAL A 123 10.21 -1.64 -15.10
CA VAL A 123 9.82 -0.79 -13.96
C VAL A 123 9.95 -1.52 -12.62
N CYS A 124 9.79 -2.84 -12.61
CA CYS A 124 9.92 -3.62 -11.39
C CYS A 124 11.37 -3.73 -10.87
N THR A 125 12.40 -3.26 -11.61
CA THR A 125 13.83 -3.45 -11.23
C THR A 125 14.43 -2.33 -10.37
N GLU A 126 13.60 -1.53 -9.67
CA GLU A 126 13.93 -0.54 -8.60
C GLU A 126 14.06 0.95 -8.97
N PRO A 127 14.90 1.42 -9.93
CA PRO A 127 15.22 2.85 -10.07
C PRO A 127 13.99 3.73 -10.27
N LEU A 128 13.05 3.28 -11.11
CA LEU A 128 11.83 4.03 -11.40
C LEU A 128 10.90 4.08 -10.19
N MET A 129 10.68 2.97 -9.50
CA MET A 129 9.83 2.96 -8.30
C MET A 129 10.44 3.79 -7.17
N ALA A 130 11.76 3.74 -6.98
CA ALA A 130 12.47 4.56 -5.99
C ALA A 130 12.31 6.06 -6.29
N ARG A 131 12.44 6.47 -7.56
CA ARG A 131 12.17 7.87 -7.99
C ARG A 131 10.72 8.28 -7.71
N LEU A 132 9.76 7.40 -7.96
CA LEU A 132 8.35 7.68 -7.67
C LEU A 132 8.11 7.86 -6.16
N VAL A 133 8.75 7.06 -5.31
CA VAL A 133 8.62 7.18 -3.86
C VAL A 133 9.31 8.45 -3.34
N THR A 134 10.50 8.78 -3.83
CA THR A 134 11.20 10.03 -3.46
C THR A 134 10.43 11.28 -3.90
N GLY A 135 9.61 11.18 -4.95
CA GLY A 135 8.69 12.24 -5.38
C GLY A 135 7.70 12.71 -4.29
N TYR A 136 7.41 11.89 -3.27
CA TYR A 136 6.59 12.33 -2.12
C TYR A 136 7.28 13.38 -1.23
N ARG A 137 8.58 13.63 -1.40
CA ARG A 137 9.32 14.70 -0.70
C ARG A 137 9.20 16.07 -1.39
N ALA A 138 8.64 16.10 -2.61
CA ALA A 138 8.49 17.32 -3.39
C ALA A 138 7.18 18.06 -3.03
N SER A 139 6.76 18.98 -3.90
CA SER A 139 5.48 19.67 -3.78
C SER A 139 4.28 18.71 -3.88
N THR A 140 3.14 19.11 -3.32
CA THR A 140 1.91 18.30 -3.26
C THR A 140 1.47 17.76 -4.62
N ASP A 141 1.54 18.57 -5.68
CA ASP A 141 1.18 18.17 -7.04
C ASP A 141 2.10 17.08 -7.59
N ILE A 142 3.42 17.22 -7.41
CA ILE A 142 4.41 16.22 -7.81
C ILE A 142 4.20 14.92 -7.01
N ALA A 143 4.00 15.03 -5.69
CA ALA A 143 3.76 13.87 -4.83
C ALA A 143 2.55 13.05 -5.29
N LEU A 144 1.43 13.71 -5.63
CA LEU A 144 0.22 13.04 -6.11
C LEU A 144 0.40 12.42 -7.50
N VAL A 145 1.15 13.08 -8.39
CA VAL A 145 1.47 12.56 -9.72
C VAL A 145 2.34 11.31 -9.61
N CYS A 146 3.41 11.37 -8.82
CA CYS A 146 4.29 10.24 -8.54
C CYS A 146 3.54 9.10 -7.83
N GLY A 147 2.70 9.41 -6.85
CA GLY A 147 1.84 8.45 -6.17
C GLY A 147 0.88 7.73 -7.11
N SER A 148 0.34 8.42 -8.12
CA SER A 148 -0.53 7.83 -9.14
C SER A 148 0.21 6.85 -10.07
N MET A 149 1.43 7.18 -10.46
CA MET A 149 2.29 6.29 -11.26
C MET A 149 2.77 5.11 -10.42
N LEU A 150 3.11 5.32 -9.14
CA LEU A 150 3.47 4.26 -8.21
C LEU A 150 2.30 3.29 -8.04
N ARG A 151 1.06 3.80 -7.92
CA ARG A 151 -0.13 2.93 -7.93
C ARG A 151 -0.12 2.04 -9.16
N ASP A 152 0.08 2.61 -10.36
CA ASP A 152 0.09 1.82 -11.60
C ASP A 152 1.17 0.72 -11.58
N CYS A 153 2.35 0.95 -10.98
CA CYS A 153 3.36 -0.08 -10.74
C CYS A 153 2.86 -1.17 -9.78
N LEU A 154 2.38 -0.77 -8.60
CA LEU A 154 1.93 -1.67 -7.53
C LEU A 154 0.64 -2.44 -7.88
N ALA A 155 0.04 -2.14 -9.03
CA ALA A 155 -0.99 -2.95 -9.66
C ALA A 155 -0.50 -4.32 -10.11
N ARG A 156 0.81 -4.46 -10.32
CA ARG A 156 1.45 -5.67 -10.80
C ARG A 156 2.09 -6.38 -9.63
N ILE A 157 1.81 -7.67 -9.52
CA ILE A 157 2.31 -8.48 -8.41
C ILE A 157 3.84 -8.51 -8.35
N ASN A 158 4.52 -8.60 -9.49
CA ASN A 158 5.99 -8.62 -9.55
C ASN A 158 6.59 -7.33 -8.99
N CYS A 159 5.99 -6.18 -9.28
CA CYS A 159 6.46 -4.89 -8.76
C CYS A 159 6.14 -4.77 -7.26
N ALA A 160 4.96 -5.21 -6.81
CA ALA A 160 4.62 -5.25 -5.39
C ALA A 160 5.55 -6.19 -4.60
N HIS A 161 5.91 -7.36 -5.16
CA HIS A 161 6.87 -8.28 -4.58
C HIS A 161 8.26 -7.67 -4.49
N ASN A 162 8.76 -7.09 -5.59
CA ASN A 162 10.07 -6.44 -5.59
C ASN A 162 10.13 -5.28 -4.58
N PHE A 163 9.07 -4.48 -4.52
CA PHE A 163 8.96 -3.38 -3.55
C PHE A 163 9.07 -3.87 -2.11
N LEU A 164 8.36 -4.94 -1.76
CA LEU A 164 8.38 -5.49 -0.40
C LEU A 164 9.71 -6.15 -0.05
N LEU A 165 10.37 -6.81 -1.01
CA LEU A 165 11.62 -7.56 -0.77
C LEU A 165 12.87 -6.68 -0.78
N ASN A 166 12.93 -5.71 -1.70
CA ASN A 166 14.18 -5.04 -2.03
C ASN A 166 14.16 -3.54 -1.77
N MET A 167 13.03 -2.96 -1.37
CA MET A 167 12.88 -1.51 -1.16
C MET A 167 12.45 -1.14 0.27
N PRO A 168 13.19 -1.57 1.31
CA PRO A 168 12.80 -1.32 2.69
C PRO A 168 12.80 0.16 3.07
N GLY A 169 13.73 0.96 2.51
CA GLY A 169 13.82 2.40 2.78
C GLY A 169 12.66 3.18 2.16
N GLU A 170 12.23 2.78 0.97
CA GLU A 170 11.06 3.35 0.29
C GLU A 170 9.76 2.99 1.00
N LEU A 171 9.64 1.76 1.53
CA LEU A 171 8.51 1.38 2.37
C LEU A 171 8.44 2.27 3.62
N GLU A 172 9.57 2.49 4.30
CA GLU A 172 9.63 3.36 5.47
C GLU A 172 9.24 4.80 5.11
N LEU A 173 9.75 5.34 4.01
CA LEU A 173 9.39 6.67 3.52
C LEU A 173 7.88 6.80 3.29
N LEU A 174 7.25 5.84 2.60
CA LEU A 174 5.81 5.87 2.37
C LEU A 174 5.01 5.80 3.68
N VAL A 175 5.48 5.03 4.66
CA VAL A 175 4.86 4.95 5.98
C VAL A 175 4.96 6.28 6.72
N ASP A 176 6.12 6.95 6.66
CA ASP A 176 6.32 8.26 7.28
C ASP A 176 5.45 9.34 6.66
N VAL A 177 5.36 9.36 5.32
CA VAL A 177 4.47 10.26 4.59
C VAL A 177 3.01 9.99 4.96
N ALA A 178 2.57 8.73 4.97
CA ALA A 178 1.21 8.38 5.35
C ALA A 178 0.89 8.78 6.81
N ALA A 179 1.85 8.64 7.73
CA ALA A 179 1.67 8.92 9.14
C ALA A 179 1.65 10.41 9.51
N SER A 180 2.46 11.22 8.81
CA SER A 180 2.86 12.54 9.32
C SER A 180 2.76 13.70 8.31
N HIS A 181 2.50 13.43 7.03
CA HIS A 181 2.47 14.51 6.04
C HIS A 181 1.37 15.54 6.32
N ALA A 182 1.70 16.83 6.18
CA ALA A 182 0.80 17.94 6.54
C ALA A 182 -0.46 17.98 5.66
N HIS A 183 -0.31 17.63 4.38
CA HIS A 183 -1.41 17.59 3.42
C HIS A 183 -2.11 16.23 3.44
N PHE A 184 -3.40 16.24 3.77
CA PHE A 184 -4.25 15.03 3.87
C PHE A 184 -4.23 14.21 2.58
N GLU A 185 -4.38 14.85 1.42
CA GLU A 185 -4.40 14.17 0.11
C GLU A 185 -3.13 13.35 -0.15
N VAL A 186 -1.95 13.87 0.21
CA VAL A 186 -0.67 13.17 0.06
C VAL A 186 -0.57 11.99 1.05
N SER A 187 -0.94 12.21 2.31
CA SER A 187 -0.95 11.14 3.32
C SER A 187 -1.91 9.99 2.95
N SER A 188 -3.09 10.33 2.44
CA SER A 188 -4.12 9.39 1.97
C SER A 188 -3.67 8.62 0.72
N ASP A 189 -2.98 9.30 -0.20
CA ASP A 189 -2.41 8.71 -1.41
C ASP A 189 -1.31 7.68 -1.06
N ALA A 190 -0.38 8.03 -0.18
CA ALA A 190 0.65 7.13 0.32
C ALA A 190 0.05 5.91 1.04
N LEU A 191 -0.95 6.12 1.89
CA LEU A 191 -1.65 5.03 2.59
C LEU A 191 -2.41 4.12 1.61
N SER A 192 -2.97 4.67 0.54
CA SER A 192 -3.63 3.88 -0.51
C SER A 192 -2.63 2.97 -1.25
N ASN A 193 -1.42 3.47 -1.52
CA ASN A 193 -0.33 2.68 -2.08
C ASN A 193 0.12 1.55 -1.13
N LEU A 194 0.27 1.85 0.16
CA LEU A 194 0.57 0.84 1.19
C LEU A 194 -0.53 -0.23 1.27
N GLY A 195 -1.80 0.18 1.27
CA GLY A 195 -2.93 -0.74 1.26
C GLY A 195 -2.88 -1.69 0.07
N ARG A 196 -2.51 -1.18 -1.12
CA ARG A 196 -2.39 -1.99 -2.32
C ARG A 196 -1.32 -3.07 -2.22
N LEU A 197 -0.16 -2.77 -1.62
CA LEU A 197 0.89 -3.76 -1.36
C LEU A 197 0.37 -4.92 -0.51
N LEU A 198 -0.40 -4.61 0.53
CA LEU A 198 -0.88 -5.61 1.48
C LEU A 198 -2.09 -6.41 0.98
N THR A 199 -2.90 -5.85 0.08
CA THR A 199 -4.12 -6.50 -0.43
C THR A 199 -3.96 -7.15 -1.80
N HIS A 200 -2.75 -7.16 -2.37
CA HIS A 200 -2.56 -7.75 -3.70
C HIS A 200 -2.78 -9.27 -3.67
N LYS A 201 -3.55 -9.81 -4.62
CA LYS A 201 -3.69 -11.27 -4.81
C LYS A 201 -2.31 -11.88 -5.07
N GLY A 202 -1.90 -12.86 -4.25
CA GLY A 202 -0.59 -13.49 -4.35
C GLY A 202 0.54 -12.78 -3.58
N SER A 203 0.25 -11.73 -2.80
CA SER A 203 1.23 -11.09 -1.91
C SER A 203 1.62 -11.95 -0.70
N VAL A 204 0.78 -12.93 -0.34
CA VAL A 204 0.92 -13.77 0.87
C VAL A 204 2.33 -14.35 1.07
N PRO A 205 2.99 -14.99 0.09
CA PRO A 205 4.32 -15.55 0.30
C PRO A 205 5.34 -14.49 0.70
N THR A 206 5.34 -13.35 0.00
CA THR A 206 6.24 -12.22 0.26
C THR A 206 5.93 -11.54 1.58
N LEU A 207 4.65 -11.33 1.90
CA LEU A 207 4.24 -10.79 3.20
C LEU A 207 4.61 -11.69 4.36
N LEU A 208 4.66 -13.01 4.17
CA LEU A 208 5.10 -13.95 5.20
C LEU A 208 6.62 -13.92 5.38
N ALA A 209 7.37 -13.80 4.28
CA ALA A 209 8.83 -13.66 4.28
C ALA A 209 9.25 -12.38 5.01
N GLU A 210 8.68 -11.24 4.60
CA GLU A 210 9.02 -9.91 5.15
C GLU A 210 8.10 -9.45 6.29
N PHE A 211 7.42 -10.40 6.92
CA PHE A 211 6.32 -10.12 7.86
C PHE A 211 6.71 -9.16 8.98
N ASP A 212 7.81 -9.45 9.68
CA ASP A 212 8.18 -8.71 10.89
C ASP A 212 8.60 -7.27 10.54
N TYR A 213 9.24 -7.06 9.39
CA TYR A 213 9.58 -5.72 8.90
C TYR A 213 8.34 -4.96 8.45
N VAL A 214 7.55 -5.54 7.51
CA VAL A 214 6.38 -4.88 6.93
C VAL A 214 5.34 -4.53 7.98
N PHE A 215 4.97 -5.48 8.84
CA PHE A 215 3.99 -5.21 9.89
C PHE A 215 4.58 -4.40 11.05
N GLY A 216 5.90 -4.48 11.30
CA GLY A 216 6.59 -3.59 12.23
C GLY A 216 6.44 -2.12 11.83
N GLN A 217 6.65 -1.81 10.55
CA GLN A 217 6.40 -0.49 9.98
C GLN A 217 4.91 -0.13 10.02
N TYR A 218 4.04 -1.05 9.62
CA TYR A 218 2.59 -0.79 9.57
C TYR A 218 1.98 -0.47 10.95
N GLN A 219 2.51 -1.04 12.04
CA GLN A 219 2.08 -0.71 13.42
C GLN A 219 2.20 0.79 13.73
N ARG A 220 3.16 1.51 13.12
CA ARG A 220 3.33 2.96 13.29
C ARG A 220 2.10 3.73 12.82
N LEU A 221 1.44 3.27 11.74
CA LEU A 221 0.22 3.88 11.20
C LEU A 221 -0.98 3.71 12.14
N LEU A 222 -1.06 2.57 12.84
CA LEU A 222 -2.15 2.28 13.78
C LEU A 222 -2.10 3.13 15.04
N LEU A 223 -0.96 3.75 15.34
CA LEU A 223 -0.73 4.56 16.53
C LEU A 223 -0.33 6.01 16.19
N CYS A 224 -0.36 6.41 14.91
CA CYS A 224 -0.03 7.77 14.51
C CYS A 224 -1.06 8.77 15.04
N GLY A 225 -0.65 10.04 15.16
CA GLY A 225 -1.51 11.12 15.64
C GLY A 225 -2.58 11.57 14.63
N ASN A 226 -2.48 11.15 13.36
CA ASN A 226 -3.43 11.50 12.31
C ASN A 226 -4.65 10.55 12.36
N TYR A 227 -5.80 11.10 12.80
CA TYR A 227 -7.06 10.35 12.90
C TYR A 227 -7.46 9.64 11.59
N ALA A 228 -7.35 10.33 10.45
CA ALA A 228 -7.81 9.80 9.17
C ALA A 228 -6.91 8.66 8.70
N THR A 229 -5.59 8.82 8.81
CA THR A 229 -4.60 7.77 8.55
C THR A 229 -4.84 6.57 9.45
N GLN A 230 -4.95 6.79 10.77
CA GLN A 230 -5.16 5.71 11.73
C GLN A 230 -6.42 4.89 11.42
N ARG A 231 -7.53 5.59 11.11
CA ARG A 231 -8.79 4.94 10.77
C ARG A 231 -8.69 4.12 9.50
N HIS A 232 -8.13 4.69 8.44
CA HIS A 232 -8.02 3.99 7.17
C HIS A 232 -7.03 2.83 7.24
N ALA A 233 -5.95 2.96 8.01
CA ALA A 233 -4.99 1.89 8.26
C ALA A 233 -5.62 0.69 9.00
N LEU A 234 -6.51 0.93 9.97
CA LEU A 234 -7.28 -0.15 10.62
C LEU A 234 -8.20 -0.86 9.64
N GLN A 235 -8.86 -0.12 8.75
CA GLN A 235 -9.76 -0.71 7.75
C GLN A 235 -9.00 -1.56 6.73
N ILE A 236 -7.85 -1.09 6.24
CA ILE A 236 -6.97 -1.87 5.37
C ILE A 236 -6.50 -3.13 6.09
N LEU A 237 -6.02 -3.01 7.33
CA LEU A 237 -5.55 -4.15 8.10
C LEU A 237 -6.67 -5.18 8.33
N SER A 238 -7.88 -4.73 8.65
CA SER A 238 -9.04 -5.60 8.79
C SER A 238 -9.34 -6.33 7.48
N LYS A 239 -9.26 -5.66 6.32
CA LYS A 239 -9.45 -6.30 5.01
C LYS A 239 -8.37 -7.36 4.74
N VAL A 240 -7.12 -7.05 5.05
CA VAL A 240 -5.98 -7.98 4.85
C VAL A 240 -6.15 -9.22 5.71
N LEU A 241 -6.45 -9.04 7.00
CA LEU A 241 -6.51 -10.15 7.97
C LEU A 241 -7.77 -11.01 7.83
N LEU A 242 -8.88 -10.45 7.34
CA LEU A 242 -10.15 -11.17 7.20
C LEU A 242 -10.36 -11.77 5.80
N ASP A 243 -9.44 -11.51 4.85
CA ASP A 243 -9.48 -12.18 3.54
C ASP A 243 -9.11 -13.67 3.72
N PRO A 244 -9.98 -14.62 3.30
CA PRO A 244 -9.69 -16.05 3.38
C PRO A 244 -8.38 -16.45 2.67
N ALA A 245 -7.98 -15.75 1.61
CA ALA A 245 -6.73 -16.01 0.91
C ALA A 245 -5.48 -15.68 1.76
N ASN A 246 -5.63 -14.84 2.79
CA ASN A 246 -4.56 -14.35 3.64
C ASN A 246 -4.48 -15.07 5.00
N GLY A 247 -5.14 -16.22 5.15
CA GLY A 247 -5.22 -16.94 6.44
C GLY A 247 -3.86 -17.17 7.11
N ALA A 248 -2.81 -17.47 6.35
CA ALA A 248 -1.46 -17.63 6.92
C ALA A 248 -0.88 -16.33 7.49
N VAL A 249 -1.08 -15.19 6.81
CA VAL A 249 -0.68 -13.86 7.30
C VAL A 249 -1.50 -13.50 8.54
N MET A 250 -2.80 -13.77 8.51
CA MET A 250 -3.69 -13.57 9.67
C MET A 250 -3.20 -14.34 10.90
N MET A 251 -2.95 -15.65 10.75
CA MET A 251 -2.47 -16.50 11.84
C MET A 251 -1.14 -16.01 12.41
N LYS A 252 -0.19 -15.61 11.56
CA LYS A 252 1.08 -15.03 12.00
C LYS A 252 0.86 -13.70 12.74
N TYR A 253 -0.03 -12.83 12.24
CA TYR A 253 -0.34 -11.56 12.88
C TYR A 253 -0.96 -11.70 14.27
N ILE A 254 -1.96 -12.57 14.42
CA ILE A 254 -2.65 -12.76 15.70
C ILE A 254 -1.85 -13.56 16.74
N SER A 255 -0.72 -14.13 16.34
CA SER A 255 0.23 -14.82 17.22
C SER A 255 1.12 -13.85 18.02
N LYS A 256 1.22 -12.59 17.60
CA LYS A 256 2.14 -11.59 18.15
C LYS A 256 1.49 -10.77 19.26
N LYS A 257 2.04 -10.86 20.48
CA LYS A 257 1.59 -10.11 21.66
C LYS A 257 1.60 -8.59 21.45
N GLU A 258 2.63 -8.05 20.80
CA GLU A 258 2.73 -6.60 20.56
C GLU A 258 1.61 -6.10 19.64
N HIS A 259 1.18 -6.93 18.67
CA HIS A 259 0.06 -6.57 17.80
C HIS A 259 -1.25 -6.48 18.60
N LEU A 260 -1.50 -7.43 19.50
CA LEU A 260 -2.66 -7.36 20.41
C LEU A 260 -2.60 -6.10 21.28
N LYS A 261 -1.43 -5.77 21.85
CA LYS A 261 -1.27 -4.54 22.66
C LYS A 261 -1.65 -3.29 21.87
N THR A 262 -1.24 -3.17 20.62
CA THR A 262 -1.64 -2.03 19.76
C THR A 262 -3.15 -1.95 19.60
N ILE A 263 -3.80 -3.05 19.24
CA ILE A 263 -5.26 -3.08 19.08
C ILE A 263 -5.97 -2.71 20.40
N LEU A 264 -5.50 -3.24 21.53
CA LEU A 264 -6.04 -2.90 22.85
C LEU A 264 -5.84 -1.42 23.22
N ARG A 265 -4.77 -0.76 22.76
CA ARG A 265 -4.59 0.69 22.93
C ARG A 265 -5.63 1.47 22.11
N VAL A 266 -5.86 1.08 20.85
CA VAL A 266 -6.84 1.74 19.98
C VAL A 266 -8.27 1.59 20.53
N LEU A 267 -8.62 0.43 21.11
CA LEU A 267 -9.92 0.21 21.76
C LEU A 267 -10.20 1.16 22.95
N ARG A 268 -9.17 1.81 23.50
CA ARG A 268 -9.30 2.77 24.59
C ARG A 268 -9.45 4.22 24.11
N LEU A 269 -9.34 4.47 22.81
CA LEU A 269 -9.47 5.81 22.26
C LEU A 269 -10.93 6.30 22.36
N PRO A 270 -11.15 7.63 22.44
CA PRO A 270 -12.49 8.19 22.57
C PRO A 270 -13.36 8.00 21.31
N SER A 271 -12.75 7.82 20.13
CA SER A 271 -13.48 7.70 18.87
C SER A 271 -14.17 6.35 18.71
N ASP A 272 -15.49 6.40 18.65
CA ASP A 272 -16.37 5.27 18.37
C ASP A 272 -16.04 4.51 17.08
N ALA A 273 -15.65 5.23 16.04
CA ALA A 273 -15.30 4.65 14.75
C ALA A 273 -13.99 3.85 14.83
N LEU A 274 -12.95 4.42 15.45
CA LEU A 274 -11.68 3.72 15.65
C LEU A 274 -11.85 2.48 16.52
N ARG A 275 -12.65 2.59 17.59
CA ARG A 275 -12.98 1.43 18.44
C ARG A 275 -13.68 0.33 17.65
N MET A 276 -14.58 0.67 16.74
CA MET A 276 -15.26 -0.30 15.89
C MET A 276 -14.29 -1.00 14.92
N ASP A 277 -13.47 -0.23 14.20
CA ASP A 277 -12.50 -0.77 13.26
C ASP A 277 -11.46 -1.66 13.99
N ALA A 278 -11.00 -1.25 15.18
CA ALA A 278 -10.13 -2.07 16.03
C ALA A 278 -10.83 -3.32 16.59
N PHE A 279 -12.14 -3.25 16.88
CA PHE A 279 -12.91 -4.39 17.39
C PHE A 279 -12.99 -5.54 16.37
N HIS A 280 -13.10 -5.22 15.08
CA HIS A 280 -13.06 -6.21 14.00
C HIS A 280 -11.75 -7.01 13.93
N ILE A 281 -10.64 -6.41 14.37
CA ILE A 281 -9.35 -7.08 14.47
C ILE A 281 -9.23 -7.78 15.83
N PHE A 282 -9.69 -7.17 16.92
CA PHE A 282 -9.67 -7.78 18.25
C PHE A 282 -10.41 -9.11 18.31
N LYS A 283 -11.57 -9.22 17.64
CA LYS A 283 -12.38 -10.44 17.69
C LYS A 283 -11.63 -11.68 17.22
N ILE A 284 -10.78 -11.56 16.19
CA ILE A 284 -10.01 -12.70 15.67
C ILE A 284 -8.87 -13.12 16.60
N PHE A 285 -8.30 -12.22 17.42
CA PHE A 285 -7.37 -12.60 18.48
C PHE A 285 -8.03 -13.47 19.54
N VAL A 286 -9.25 -13.10 19.97
CA VAL A 286 -9.99 -13.83 20.99
C VAL A 286 -10.53 -15.15 20.43
N ALA A 287 -11.04 -15.15 19.20
CA ALA A 287 -11.62 -16.32 18.54
C ALA A 287 -10.57 -17.36 18.11
N ASN A 288 -9.28 -17.01 18.03
CA ASN A 288 -8.23 -17.96 17.67
C ASN A 288 -8.15 -19.12 18.67
N PRO A 289 -8.38 -20.39 18.27
CA PRO A 289 -8.24 -21.53 19.18
C PRO A 289 -6.78 -21.83 19.53
N ASN A 290 -5.84 -21.47 18.65
CA ASN A 290 -4.41 -21.74 18.79
C ASN A 290 -3.66 -20.48 19.22
N LYS A 291 -4.03 -19.91 20.38
CA LYS A 291 -3.37 -18.71 20.90
C LYS A 291 -1.93 -19.04 21.30
N THR A 292 -1.01 -18.12 21.07
CA THR A 292 0.34 -18.27 21.65
C THR A 292 0.28 -18.03 23.16
N PRO A 293 1.17 -18.65 23.96
CA PRO A 293 1.17 -18.46 25.42
C PRO A 293 1.23 -16.99 25.84
N GLU A 294 1.95 -16.17 25.07
CA GLU A 294 2.08 -14.74 25.32
C GLU A 294 0.79 -13.94 25.08
N VAL A 295 0.04 -14.28 24.03
CA VAL A 295 -1.25 -13.66 23.71
C VAL A 295 -2.30 -14.10 24.71
N GLU A 296 -2.36 -15.39 25.02
CA GLU A 296 -3.27 -15.94 26.01
C GLU A 296 -3.03 -15.35 27.40
N ALA A 297 -1.78 -15.28 27.85
CA ALA A 297 -1.43 -14.65 29.12
C ALA A 297 -1.85 -13.17 29.19
N LEU A 298 -1.73 -12.44 28.07
CA LEU A 298 -2.15 -11.04 28.00
C LEU A 298 -3.69 -10.90 28.08
N LEU A 299 -4.44 -11.77 27.39
CA LEU A 299 -5.90 -11.81 27.48
C LEU A 299 -6.35 -12.18 28.89
N MET A 300 -5.76 -13.23 29.48
CA MET A 300 -6.03 -13.70 30.84
C MET A 300 -5.81 -12.61 31.89
N ARG A 301 -4.67 -11.92 31.83
CA ARG A 301 -4.36 -10.81 32.74
C ARG A 301 -5.39 -9.67 32.69
N ASN A 302 -6.11 -9.52 31.57
CA ASN A 302 -7.10 -8.46 31.37
C ASN A 302 -8.53 -9.00 31.24
N ARG A 303 -8.77 -10.29 31.54
CA ARG A 303 -10.02 -11.01 31.25
C ARG A 303 -11.26 -10.25 31.70
N ASP A 304 -11.32 -9.89 32.97
CA ASP A 304 -12.50 -9.25 33.56
C ASP A 304 -12.78 -7.87 32.96
N LYS A 305 -11.71 -7.10 32.67
CA LYS A 305 -11.82 -5.78 32.02
C LYS A 305 -12.29 -5.91 30.57
N LEU A 306 -11.75 -6.88 29.84
CA LEU A 306 -12.15 -7.15 28.45
C LEU A 306 -13.59 -7.65 28.38
N HIS A 307 -13.99 -8.53 29.30
CA HIS A 307 -15.37 -9.02 29.38
C HIS A 307 -16.36 -7.89 29.64
N ALA A 308 -16.10 -7.05 30.66
CA ALA A 308 -16.90 -5.87 30.93
C ALA A 308 -16.95 -4.91 29.73
N TYR A 309 -15.80 -4.69 29.06
CA TYR A 309 -15.73 -3.88 27.86
C TYR A 309 -16.60 -4.44 26.74
N VAL A 310 -16.45 -5.71 26.35
CA VAL A 310 -17.23 -6.36 25.28
C VAL A 310 -18.73 -6.31 25.57
N LYS A 311 -19.14 -6.54 26.83
CA LYS A 311 -20.54 -6.44 27.25
C LYS A 311 -21.09 -5.02 27.06
N SER A 312 -20.34 -4.01 27.51
CA SER A 312 -20.72 -2.61 27.35
C SER A 312 -20.75 -2.18 25.87
N PHE A 313 -19.77 -2.63 25.08
CA PHE A 313 -19.63 -2.33 23.66
C PHE A 313 -20.82 -2.85 22.84
N GLY A 314 -21.27 -4.08 23.13
CA GLY A 314 -22.51 -4.62 22.54
C GLY A 314 -23.75 -3.85 22.96
N ALA A 315 -23.84 -3.45 24.24
CA ALA A 315 -24.99 -2.74 24.78
C ALA A 315 -25.18 -1.32 24.20
N THR A 316 -24.11 -0.52 24.09
CA THR A 316 -24.18 0.84 23.54
C THR A 316 -24.62 0.86 22.08
N ARG A 317 -24.33 -0.21 21.32
CA ARG A 317 -24.68 -0.33 19.90
C ARG A 317 -26.06 -0.94 19.65
N HIS A 318 -26.79 -1.35 20.70
CA HIS A 318 -28.17 -1.83 20.62
C HIS A 318 -29.22 -0.73 20.36
N SER A 319 -28.86 0.55 20.51
CA SER A 319 -29.82 1.66 20.38
C SER A 319 -30.22 1.99 18.93
N GLY A 320 -29.69 1.29 17.92
CA GLY A 320 -30.10 1.46 16.52
C GLY A 320 -29.78 0.22 15.69
N LYS A 321 -30.76 -0.23 14.87
CA LYS A 321 -30.73 -1.34 13.89
C LYS A 321 -29.45 -2.21 13.92
N THR A 322 -29.23 -2.95 15.00
CA THR A 322 -28.05 -3.83 15.10
C THR A 322 -28.29 -5.10 14.30
N GLN A 323 -27.33 -5.46 13.43
CA GLN A 323 -27.38 -6.70 12.66
C GLN A 323 -27.34 -7.92 13.59
N PRO A 324 -28.22 -8.93 13.44
CA PRO A 324 -28.24 -10.14 14.27
C PRO A 324 -26.88 -10.84 14.39
N GLY A 325 -26.07 -10.80 13.32
CA GLY A 325 -24.71 -11.37 13.30
C GLY A 325 -23.78 -10.75 14.33
N PHE A 326 -23.81 -9.42 14.52
CA PHE A 326 -22.94 -8.74 15.49
C PHE A 326 -23.22 -9.19 16.93
N LEU A 327 -24.48 -9.49 17.27
CA LEU A 327 -24.83 -9.96 18.61
C LEU A 327 -24.39 -11.40 18.87
N ALA A 328 -24.41 -12.23 17.83
CA ALA A 328 -23.82 -13.56 17.91
C ALA A 328 -22.31 -13.47 18.16
N GLU A 329 -21.61 -12.56 17.47
CA GLU A 329 -20.18 -12.30 17.71
C GLU A 329 -19.91 -11.85 19.15
N ILE A 330 -20.69 -10.90 19.69
CA ILE A 330 -20.54 -10.44 21.08
C ILE A 330 -20.73 -11.59 22.08
N ARG A 331 -21.78 -12.41 21.91
CA ARG A 331 -22.03 -13.56 22.79
C ARG A 331 -20.90 -14.58 22.73
N LEU A 332 -20.40 -14.88 21.53
CA LEU A 332 -19.29 -15.79 21.33
C LEU A 332 -18.03 -15.28 22.04
N LEU A 333 -17.70 -13.99 21.88
CA LEU A 333 -16.54 -13.39 22.54
C LEU A 333 -16.63 -13.41 24.06
N LEU A 334 -17.81 -13.09 24.62
CA LEU A 334 -18.02 -13.16 26.07
C LEU A 334 -17.83 -14.58 26.59
N PHE A 335 -18.42 -15.57 25.91
CA PHE A 335 -18.24 -16.98 26.23
C PHE A 335 -16.76 -17.38 26.18
N THR A 336 -16.04 -17.04 25.09
CA THR A 336 -14.63 -17.37 24.95
C THR A 336 -13.77 -16.73 26.05
N LEU A 337 -14.04 -15.46 26.42
CA LEU A 337 -13.30 -14.77 27.48
C LEU A 337 -13.54 -15.41 28.86
N GLU A 338 -14.77 -15.84 29.17
CA GLU A 338 -15.09 -16.54 30.44
C GLU A 338 -14.38 -17.90 30.56
N HIS A 339 -14.17 -18.57 29.43
CA HIS A 339 -13.66 -19.95 29.39
C HIS A 339 -12.16 -20.04 29.07
N LEU A 340 -11.43 -18.92 29.03
CA LEU A 340 -9.97 -18.93 28.78
C LEU A 340 -9.20 -19.79 29.81
N ASP A 341 -9.66 -19.85 31.06
CA ASP A 341 -9.02 -20.68 32.11
C ASP A 341 -9.12 -22.19 31.87
N GLN A 342 -10.13 -22.65 31.12
CA GLN A 342 -10.32 -24.07 30.84
C GLN A 342 -9.34 -24.57 29.77
N THR A 343 -8.96 -23.70 28.83
CA THR A 343 -7.98 -24.02 27.77
C THR A 343 -6.58 -24.29 28.34
N LYS A 344 -6.21 -23.60 29.43
CA LYS A 344 -4.95 -23.83 30.15
C LYS A 344 -4.86 -25.23 30.79
N ARG A 345 -5.97 -25.76 31.31
CA ARG A 345 -6.02 -27.06 32.00
C ARG A 345 -5.91 -28.27 31.06
N GLU A 346 -6.21 -28.10 29.77
CA GLU A 346 -6.09 -29.18 28.77
C GLU A 346 -4.67 -29.30 28.17
N LEU A 347 -3.83 -28.26 28.34
CA LEU A 347 -2.44 -28.22 27.85
C LEU A 347 -1.40 -28.56 28.94
N GLU A 348 -1.79 -28.53 30.21
CA GLU A 348 -0.99 -29.13 31.28
C GLU A 348 -1.11 -30.67 31.15
N PRO A 349 0.01 -31.43 31.14
CA PRO A 349 -0.07 -32.88 31.11
C PRO A 349 -0.94 -33.31 32.29
N PRO A 350 -1.87 -34.28 32.10
CA PRO A 350 -2.76 -34.69 33.17
C PRO A 350 -1.89 -35.12 34.35
N GLY A 351 -1.94 -34.34 35.43
CA GLY A 351 -1.54 -34.83 36.74
C GLY A 351 -2.40 -36.07 36.98
N ASP A 352 -1.72 -37.16 37.29
CA ASP A 352 -2.20 -38.53 37.47
C ASP A 352 -3.59 -38.63 38.14
N ASP A 353 -4.66 -38.38 37.38
CA ASP A 353 -6.03 -38.59 37.82
C ASP A 353 -6.81 -39.25 36.69
N SER A 354 -7.13 -40.50 36.95
CA SER A 354 -7.68 -41.49 36.04
C SER A 354 -9.16 -41.24 35.77
N ARG A 355 -9.47 -40.28 34.89
CA ARG A 355 -10.84 -40.11 34.33
C ARG A 355 -10.85 -39.98 32.81
N PRO A 356 -11.77 -40.67 32.10
CA PRO A 356 -11.76 -40.71 30.64
C PRO A 356 -12.27 -39.39 30.03
N PRO A 357 -11.73 -38.96 28.87
CA PRO A 357 -12.09 -37.68 28.26
C PRO A 357 -13.45 -37.75 27.56
N LYS A 358 -14.32 -36.77 27.81
CA LYS A 358 -15.51 -36.52 26.99
C LYS A 358 -15.12 -35.70 25.76
N LYS A 359 -14.79 -36.38 24.66
CA LYS A 359 -14.65 -35.75 23.34
C LYS A 359 -16.04 -35.60 22.70
N GLN A 360 -16.45 -34.36 22.43
CA GLN A 360 -17.21 -33.92 21.24
C GLN A 360 -17.94 -32.60 21.55
N GLN A 361 -17.44 -31.47 21.02
CA GLN A 361 -18.28 -30.34 20.54
C GLN A 361 -17.53 -29.18 19.87
N THR A 362 -16.20 -29.14 19.85
CA THR A 362 -15.44 -27.99 19.31
C THR A 362 -15.21 -27.99 17.79
N ALA A 363 -15.53 -29.06 17.07
CA ALA A 363 -15.15 -29.19 15.66
C ALA A 363 -16.06 -28.48 14.63
N THR A 364 -17.23 -27.96 15.03
CA THR A 364 -18.23 -27.45 14.07
C THR A 364 -18.29 -25.92 13.95
N LEU A 365 -17.47 -25.17 14.69
CA LEU A 365 -17.64 -23.70 14.82
C LEU A 365 -16.79 -22.83 13.87
N VAL A 366 -15.95 -23.42 13.02
CA VAL A 366 -14.97 -22.66 12.20
C VAL A 366 -15.49 -22.33 10.80
N GLN A 367 -16.62 -22.88 10.35
CA GLN A 367 -17.14 -22.65 8.99
C GLN A 367 -18.17 -21.50 8.89
N THR A 368 -18.42 -20.75 9.96
CA THR A 368 -19.47 -19.70 9.98
C THR A 368 -18.95 -18.30 10.35
N LEU A 369 -17.63 -18.14 10.44
CA LEU A 369 -16.95 -16.84 10.48
C LEU A 369 -16.24 -16.64 9.14
#